data_AF-A0AA96F3F8-F1
#
_entry.id   AF-A0AA96F3F8-F1
#
_cell.length_a   1.000
_cell.length_b   1.000
_cell.length_c   1.000
_cell.angle_alpha   90.00
_cell.angle_beta   90.00
_cell.angle_gamma   90.00
#
_symmetry.space_group_name_H-M   'P 1'
#
loop_
_entity.id
_entity.type
_entity.pdbx_description
1 polymer ?
#
loop_
_entity_poly.entity_id
_entity_poly.type
_entity_poly.pdbx_seq_one_letter_code
_entity_poly.pdbx_strand_id
1 'polypeptide(L)'
;MSNIKNMDSTSPRGKRSVSVGIGTPEGKQYLNGFDFNIHAPLDSVLFNEYTLDTVTGEVVIADISTLEELRYPEGATHVSFQCGVLNLDFSTGLDDLVLSPVENLELKIAPTTVTLTPASMPTGAGVDIFILMISFYQEVNGNQYSLRNEEFNVLHVIDVV
;
A
#
# COMPACT_ATOMS: atom_id res chain seq x y z
N MET A 1 -2.43 -14.12 -11.14
CA MET A 1 -1.18 -14.82 -11.53
C MET A 1 -1.15 -15.36 -12.97
N SER A 2 -2.20 -16.00 -13.50
CA SER A 2 -2.18 -16.50 -14.89
C SER A 2 -1.96 -15.41 -15.94
N ASN A 3 -2.48 -14.20 -15.72
CA ASN A 3 -2.30 -13.07 -16.63
C ASN A 3 -0.84 -12.60 -16.67
N ILE A 4 -0.20 -12.44 -15.51
CA ILE A 4 1.23 -12.09 -15.40
C ILE A 4 2.09 -13.15 -16.11
N LYS A 5 1.83 -14.45 -15.86
CA LYS A 5 2.51 -15.55 -16.58
C LYS A 5 2.36 -15.45 -18.10
N ASN A 6 1.23 -14.95 -18.60
CA ASN A 6 0.99 -14.83 -20.04
C ASN A 6 1.81 -13.71 -20.69
N MET A 7 2.35 -12.77 -19.90
CA MET A 7 3.27 -11.72 -20.35
C MET A 7 4.68 -12.24 -20.62
N ASP A 8 5.01 -13.47 -20.19
CA ASP A 8 6.26 -14.13 -20.60
C ASP A 8 6.23 -14.48 -22.09
N SER A 9 6.82 -13.60 -22.90
CA SER A 9 6.95 -13.76 -24.35
C SER A 9 8.22 -14.51 -24.77
N THR A 10 9.12 -14.78 -23.82
CA THR A 10 10.45 -15.36 -24.08
C THR A 10 10.48 -16.88 -23.92
N SER A 11 9.74 -17.41 -22.95
CA SER A 11 9.73 -18.84 -22.66
C SER A 11 8.95 -19.64 -23.70
N PRO A 12 9.41 -20.87 -24.04
CA PRO A 12 8.66 -21.78 -24.90
C PRO A 12 7.23 -22.05 -24.39
N ARG A 13 6.34 -22.44 -25.31
CA ARG A 13 4.97 -22.79 -24.96
C ARG A 13 4.94 -23.93 -23.93
N GLY A 14 4.20 -23.74 -22.84
CA GLY A 14 4.16 -24.68 -21.71
C GLY A 14 5.25 -24.48 -20.66
N LYS A 15 6.17 -23.52 -20.87
CA LYS A 15 7.24 -23.16 -19.92
C LYS A 15 7.20 -21.70 -19.43
N ARG A 16 6.17 -20.94 -19.82
CA ARG A 16 5.95 -19.57 -19.33
C ARG A 16 5.88 -19.52 -17.81
N SER A 17 6.50 -18.51 -17.23
CA SER A 17 6.61 -18.35 -15.77
C SER A 17 6.18 -16.96 -15.31
N VAL A 18 5.75 -16.86 -14.05
CA VAL A 18 5.40 -15.57 -13.44
C VAL A 18 6.66 -14.72 -13.23
N SER A 19 7.79 -15.34 -12.87
CA SER A 19 9.06 -14.65 -12.64
C SER A 19 9.57 -13.90 -13.87
N VAL A 20 9.37 -14.45 -15.06
CA VAL A 20 9.72 -13.74 -16.30
C VAL A 20 8.65 -12.73 -16.67
N GLY A 21 7.37 -13.09 -16.51
CA GLY A 21 6.25 -12.20 -16.85
C GLY A 21 6.19 -10.92 -16.02
N ILE A 22 6.48 -10.99 -14.71
CA ILE A 22 6.48 -9.82 -13.81
C ILE A 22 7.63 -8.85 -14.11
N GLY A 23 8.68 -9.31 -14.81
CA GLY A 23 9.75 -8.46 -15.28
C GLY A 23 9.35 -7.51 -16.41
N THR A 24 8.20 -7.74 -17.08
CA THR A 24 7.71 -6.85 -18.15
C THR A 24 6.85 -5.72 -17.59
N PRO A 25 6.80 -4.54 -18.26
CA PRO A 25 5.93 -3.44 -17.86
C PRO A 25 4.45 -3.85 -17.73
N GLU A 26 3.95 -4.68 -18.65
CA GLU A 26 2.57 -5.18 -18.65
C GLU A 26 2.33 -6.17 -17.50
N GLY A 27 3.34 -6.95 -17.13
CA GLY A 27 3.29 -7.84 -15.97
C GLY A 27 3.09 -7.08 -14.68
N LYS A 28 3.85 -5.99 -14.49
CA LYS A 28 3.78 -5.12 -13.30
C LYS A 28 2.43 -4.43 -13.16
N GLN A 29 1.82 -4.01 -14.28
CA GLN A 29 0.49 -3.39 -14.29
C GLN A 29 -0.63 -4.26 -13.70
N TYR A 30 -0.46 -5.59 -13.63
CA TYR A 30 -1.46 -6.45 -12.97
C TYR A 30 -1.42 -6.40 -11.44
N LEU A 31 -0.34 -5.85 -10.86
CA LEU A 31 -0.19 -5.67 -9.41
C LEU A 31 -0.29 -4.21 -9.00
N ASN A 32 0.12 -3.27 -9.85
CA ASN A 32 -0.09 -1.85 -9.61
C ASN A 32 -1.60 -1.55 -9.47
N GLY A 33 -1.99 -0.88 -8.39
CA GLY A 33 -3.37 -0.58 -8.06
C GLY A 33 -4.14 -1.74 -7.42
N PHE A 34 -3.48 -2.83 -7.03
CA PHE A 34 -4.18 -3.96 -6.43
C PHE A 34 -4.65 -3.64 -4.99
N ASP A 35 -5.96 -3.75 -4.78
CA ASP A 35 -6.59 -3.67 -3.46
C ASP A 35 -6.69 -5.05 -2.81
N PHE A 36 -6.11 -5.19 -1.61
CA PHE A 36 -6.25 -6.40 -0.81
C PHE A 36 -7.60 -6.47 -0.09
N ASN A 37 -8.25 -5.32 0.13
CA ASN A 37 -9.58 -5.24 0.68
C ASN A 37 -10.57 -4.71 -0.37
N ILE A 38 -11.36 -5.61 -0.95
CA ILE A 38 -12.37 -5.26 -1.96
C ILE A 38 -13.48 -4.32 -1.43
N HIS A 39 -13.65 -4.24 -0.10
CA HIS A 39 -14.63 -3.37 0.54
C HIS A 39 -14.08 -1.97 0.84
N ALA A 40 -12.76 -1.82 0.82
CA ALA A 40 -12.05 -0.58 1.12
C ALA A 40 -10.98 -0.28 0.06
N PRO A 41 -11.33 -0.16 -1.23
CA PRO A 41 -10.36 0.28 -2.22
C PRO A 41 -9.85 1.68 -1.88
N LEU A 42 -8.56 1.95 -2.12
CA LEU A 42 -7.92 3.19 -1.69
C LEU A 42 -8.71 4.44 -2.11
N ASP A 43 -9.13 4.51 -3.38
CA ASP A 43 -9.87 5.63 -3.97
C ASP A 43 -11.27 5.84 -3.35
N SER A 44 -11.80 4.86 -2.62
CA SER A 44 -13.07 4.99 -1.89
C SER A 44 -12.90 5.43 -0.44
N VAL A 45 -11.66 5.40 0.07
CA VAL A 45 -11.31 5.71 1.45
C VAL A 45 -10.55 7.02 1.56
N LEU A 46 -9.57 7.25 0.69
CA LEU A 46 -8.75 8.45 0.67
C LEU A 46 -9.15 9.32 -0.54
N PHE A 47 -9.61 10.54 -0.27
CA PHE A 47 -10.05 11.50 -1.29
C PHE A 47 -9.05 12.65 -1.50
N ASN A 48 -7.77 12.40 -1.21
CA ASN A 48 -6.67 13.35 -1.39
C ASN A 48 -5.54 12.70 -2.21
N GLU A 49 -4.75 13.51 -2.88
CA GLU A 49 -3.59 13.08 -3.66
C GLU A 49 -2.43 12.65 -2.75
N TYR A 50 -1.65 11.69 -3.24
CA TYR A 50 -0.42 11.27 -2.61
C TYR A 50 0.72 11.23 -3.64
N THR A 51 1.95 11.37 -3.17
CA THR A 51 3.15 11.23 -4.01
C THR A 51 4.05 10.12 -3.46
N LEU A 52 4.67 9.35 -4.35
CA LEU A 52 5.63 8.29 -4.03
C LEU A 52 7.01 8.63 -4.61
N ASP A 53 8.06 8.58 -3.79
CA ASP A 53 9.45 8.53 -4.25
C ASP A 53 9.92 7.08 -4.26
N THR A 54 10.08 6.49 -5.46
CA THR A 54 10.48 5.09 -5.63
C THR A 54 11.96 4.82 -5.28
N VAL A 55 12.77 5.87 -5.08
CA VAL A 55 14.17 5.73 -4.64
C VAL A 55 14.27 5.51 -3.13
N THR A 56 13.39 6.16 -2.37
CA THR A 56 13.41 6.13 -0.89
C THR A 56 12.26 5.34 -0.29
N GLY A 57 11.20 5.08 -1.06
CA GLY A 57 9.94 4.53 -0.58
C GLY A 57 9.07 5.53 0.15
N GLU A 58 9.41 6.83 0.13
CA GLU A 58 8.66 7.86 0.81
C GLU A 58 7.30 8.09 0.16
N VAL A 59 6.25 8.08 0.98
CA VAL A 59 4.89 8.46 0.58
C VAL A 59 4.49 9.72 1.33
N VAL A 60 4.04 10.74 0.59
CA VAL A 60 3.55 12.01 1.16
C VAL A 60 2.10 12.22 0.78
N ILE A 61 1.27 12.53 1.77
CA ILE A 61 -0.11 12.99 1.61
C ILE A 61 -0.16 14.42 2.16
N ALA A 62 -0.18 15.40 1.26
CA ALA A 62 -0.06 16.80 1.63
C ALA A 62 -1.43 17.39 2.03
N ASP A 63 -1.40 18.26 3.05
CA ASP A 63 -2.54 19.09 3.46
C ASP A 63 -3.88 18.35 3.66
N ILE A 64 -3.83 17.11 4.17
CA ILE A 64 -5.03 16.29 4.36
C ILE A 64 -5.89 16.78 5.53
N SER A 65 -7.18 17.00 5.25
CA SER A 65 -8.24 17.18 6.24
C SER A 65 -8.86 15.84 6.57
N THR A 66 -8.38 15.15 7.61
CA THR A 66 -8.74 13.76 7.91
C THR A 66 -10.24 13.56 8.19
N LEU A 67 -10.97 14.60 8.58
CA LEU A 67 -12.41 14.53 8.81
C LEU A 67 -13.25 14.73 7.53
N GLU A 68 -12.68 15.33 6.49
CA GLU A 68 -13.40 15.66 5.23
C GLU A 68 -12.97 14.76 4.06
N GLU A 69 -11.70 14.34 4.04
CA GLU A 69 -11.07 13.64 2.91
C GLU A 69 -10.82 12.16 3.17
N LEU A 70 -11.36 11.64 4.29
CA LEU A 70 -11.37 10.20 4.57
C LEU A 70 -12.80 9.68 4.71
N ARG A 71 -13.06 8.51 4.12
CA ARG A 71 -14.21 7.69 4.48
C ARG A 71 -13.81 6.81 5.66
N TYR A 72 -14.43 7.01 6.83
CA TYR A 72 -14.09 6.30 8.06
C TYR A 72 -15.31 5.62 8.72
N PRO A 73 -15.10 4.61 9.60
CA PRO A 73 -16.17 3.95 10.35
C PRO A 73 -16.91 4.89 11.31
N GLU A 74 -18.17 4.58 11.61
CA GLU A 74 -18.84 5.19 12.77
C GLU A 74 -18.07 4.92 14.07
N GLY A 75 -17.88 5.96 14.87
CA GLY A 75 -17.14 5.88 16.13
C GLY A 75 -15.61 5.96 15.99
N ALA A 76 -15.07 6.11 14.77
CA ALA A 76 -13.65 6.40 14.59
C ALA A 76 -13.30 7.77 15.19
N THR A 77 -12.16 7.81 15.85
CA THR A 77 -11.57 9.01 16.46
C THR A 77 -10.17 9.29 15.92
N HIS A 78 -9.50 8.24 15.45
CA HIS A 78 -8.13 8.30 14.96
C HIS A 78 -7.99 7.46 13.68
N VAL A 79 -7.01 7.85 12.87
CA VAL A 79 -6.54 7.13 11.70
C VAL A 79 -5.04 6.93 11.80
N SER A 80 -4.58 5.74 11.41
CA SER A 80 -3.16 5.44 11.24
C SER A 80 -2.84 5.27 9.77
N PHE A 81 -1.74 5.89 9.34
CA PHE A 81 -1.13 5.70 8.05
C PHE A 81 0.21 4.98 8.21
N GLN A 82 0.49 4.07 7.29
CA GLN A 82 1.78 3.40 7.19
C GLN A 82 2.04 3.01 5.74
N CYS A 83 3.28 3.15 5.27
CA CYS A 83 3.67 2.59 3.98
C CYS A 83 4.65 1.42 4.18
N GLY A 84 4.78 0.60 3.13
CA GLY A 84 5.73 -0.49 3.08
C GLY A 84 6.31 -0.67 1.69
N VAL A 85 7.55 -1.15 1.64
CA VAL A 85 8.22 -1.54 0.40
C VAL A 85 8.62 -3.00 0.53
N LEU A 86 8.08 -3.83 -0.35
CA LEU A 86 8.33 -5.26 -0.43
C LEU A 86 9.20 -5.53 -1.65
N ASN A 87 10.41 -6.07 -1.47
CA ASN A 87 11.13 -6.72 -2.55
C ASN A 87 10.71 -8.19 -2.59
N LEU A 88 10.23 -8.69 -3.73
CA LEU A 88 9.83 -10.09 -3.90
C LEU A 88 10.46 -10.72 -5.14
N ASP A 89 11.26 -11.76 -4.94
CA ASP A 89 11.79 -12.59 -6.02
C ASP A 89 10.82 -13.72 -6.34
N PHE A 90 10.08 -13.59 -7.44
CA PHE A 90 9.10 -14.58 -7.90
C PHE A 90 9.72 -15.90 -8.40
N SER A 91 11.05 -15.97 -8.55
CA SER A 91 11.77 -17.18 -8.97
C SER A 91 12.21 -18.03 -7.78
N THR A 92 12.70 -17.40 -6.72
CA THR A 92 13.20 -18.07 -5.50
C THR A 92 12.19 -18.09 -4.36
N GLY A 93 11.24 -17.15 -4.37
CA GLY A 93 10.29 -16.91 -3.29
C GLY A 93 10.88 -16.15 -2.11
N LEU A 94 12.10 -15.61 -2.22
CA LEU A 94 12.70 -14.76 -1.20
C LEU A 94 12.07 -13.38 -1.20
N ASP A 95 11.84 -12.85 0.00
CA ASP A 95 11.25 -11.54 0.22
C ASP A 95 12.00 -10.73 1.28
N ASP A 96 11.91 -9.41 1.16
CA ASP A 96 12.34 -8.46 2.17
C ASP A 96 11.32 -7.31 2.24
N LEU A 97 10.80 -7.03 3.43
CA LEU A 97 9.75 -6.03 3.66
C LEU A 97 10.23 -4.99 4.67
N VAL A 98 10.26 -3.73 4.25
CA VAL A 98 10.54 -2.59 5.12
C VAL A 98 9.30 -1.72 5.25
N LEU A 99 8.92 -1.41 6.48
CA LEU A 99 7.76 -0.55 6.79
C LEU A 99 8.22 0.81 7.30
N SER A 100 7.45 1.85 7.03
CA SER A 100 7.60 3.14 7.72
C SER A 100 7.15 3.02 9.19
N PRO A 101 7.56 3.97 10.05
CA PRO A 101 6.82 4.25 11.29
C PRO A 101 5.33 4.50 10.99
N VAL A 102 4.50 4.26 12.01
CA VAL A 102 3.05 4.53 11.92
C VAL A 102 2.80 5.99 12.28
N GLU A 103 2.16 6.72 11.38
CA GLU A 103 1.65 8.06 11.65
C GLU A 103 0.20 7.96 12.13
N ASN A 104 -0.03 8.19 13.41
CA ASN A 104 -1.36 8.13 14.03
C ASN A 104 -1.87 9.55 14.29
N LEU A 105 -3.04 9.86 13.74
CA LEU A 105 -3.63 11.19 13.77
C LEU A 105 -5.06 11.12 14.31
N GLU A 106 -5.42 12.12 15.11
CA GLU A 106 -6.82 12.42 15.41
C GLU A 106 -7.56 12.83 14.12
N LEU A 107 -8.83 12.41 14.01
CA LEU A 107 -9.73 12.89 12.95
C LEU A 107 -10.10 14.35 13.22
N LYS A 108 -9.67 15.25 12.33
CA LYS A 108 -9.87 16.71 12.48
C LYS A 108 -9.97 17.40 11.13
N ILE A 109 -10.54 18.60 11.14
CA ILE A 109 -10.69 19.47 9.95
C ILE A 109 -9.38 20.22 9.62
N ALA A 110 -8.56 20.50 10.63
CA ALA A 110 -7.32 21.24 10.42
C ALA A 110 -6.34 20.41 9.55
N PRO A 111 -5.93 20.92 8.37
CA PRO A 111 -5.10 20.17 7.45
C PRO A 111 -3.74 19.85 8.06
N THR A 112 -3.20 18.68 7.71
CA THR A 112 -1.88 18.23 8.14
C THR A 112 -1.21 17.48 7.01
N THR A 113 0.12 17.52 6.94
CA THR A 113 0.87 16.67 6.01
C THR A 113 1.24 15.36 6.69
N VAL A 114 1.02 14.24 6.00
CA VAL A 114 1.48 12.90 6.41
C VAL A 114 2.69 12.54 5.56
N THR A 115 3.81 12.19 6.19
CA THR A 115 5.03 11.74 5.53
C THR A 115 5.42 10.37 6.08
N LEU A 116 5.43 9.37 5.20
CA LEU A 116 5.70 7.98 5.54
C LEU A 116 7.00 7.56 4.86
N THR A 117 8.08 7.49 5.63
CA THR A 117 9.41 7.18 5.10
C THR A 117 9.92 5.87 5.73
N PRO A 118 10.09 4.79 4.94
CA PRO A 118 10.78 3.59 5.39
C PRO A 118 12.23 3.92 5.81
N ALA A 119 12.78 3.17 6.78
CA ALA A 119 14.14 3.42 7.26
C ALA A 119 15.22 3.16 6.20
N SER A 120 14.92 2.30 5.23
CA SER A 120 15.75 1.99 4.07
C SER A 120 14.89 1.31 2.99
N MET A 121 15.40 1.23 1.77
CA MET A 121 14.85 0.30 0.77
C MET A 121 15.14 -1.16 1.15
N PRO A 122 14.25 -2.10 0.81
CA PRO A 122 14.50 -3.53 0.95
C PRO A 122 15.67 -3.98 0.08
N THR A 123 16.25 -5.10 0.45
CA THR A 123 17.38 -5.72 -0.24
C THR A 123 16.93 -6.92 -1.05
N GLY A 124 17.44 -7.06 -2.26
CA GLY A 124 17.14 -8.22 -3.10
C GLY A 124 17.27 -7.91 -4.59
N ALA A 125 17.05 -8.95 -5.40
CA ALA A 125 17.00 -8.86 -6.86
C ALA A 125 15.58 -9.07 -7.39
N GLY A 126 14.58 -9.04 -6.50
CA GLY A 126 13.18 -9.16 -6.84
C GLY A 126 12.59 -7.87 -7.40
N VAL A 127 11.27 -7.85 -7.49
CA VAL A 127 10.47 -6.68 -7.89
C VAL A 127 10.09 -5.90 -6.63
N ASP A 128 10.20 -4.58 -6.69
CA ASP A 128 9.82 -3.71 -5.58
C ASP A 128 8.33 -3.37 -5.68
N ILE A 129 7.59 -3.59 -4.60
CA ILE A 129 6.14 -3.36 -4.50
C ILE A 129 5.92 -2.36 -3.37
N PHE A 130 5.36 -1.20 -3.71
CA PHE A 130 5.07 -0.12 -2.77
C PHE A 130 3.63 -0.23 -2.30
N ILE A 131 3.42 -0.20 -0.99
CA ILE A 131 2.13 -0.50 -0.35
C ILE A 131 1.74 0.65 0.58
N LEU A 132 0.48 1.07 0.53
CA LEU A 132 -0.13 1.99 1.50
C LEU A 132 -1.13 1.24 2.38
N MET A 133 -1.08 1.52 3.68
CA MET A 133 -2.01 1.01 4.67
C MET A 133 -2.69 2.15 5.41
N ILE A 134 -4.02 2.06 5.55
CA ILE A 134 -4.84 2.99 6.33
C ILE A 134 -5.70 2.16 7.30
N SER A 135 -5.68 2.51 8.58
CA SER A 135 -6.44 1.81 9.62
C SER A 135 -7.10 2.78 10.59
N PHE A 136 -8.31 2.43 11.06
CA PHE A 136 -9.10 3.31 11.93
C PHE A 136 -9.21 2.81 13.36
N TYR A 137 -9.29 3.74 14.30
CA TYR A 137 -9.30 3.47 15.74
C TYR A 137 -10.30 4.33 16.49
N GLN A 138 -10.85 3.77 17.56
CA GLN A 138 -11.65 4.47 18.55
C GLN A 138 -10.85 4.60 19.86
N GLU A 139 -10.69 5.81 20.36
CA GLU A 139 -10.12 6.04 21.68
C GLU A 139 -11.20 5.98 22.75
N VAL A 140 -10.94 5.17 23.78
CA VAL A 140 -11.77 5.09 24.99
C VAL A 140 -10.85 5.13 26.20
N ASN A 141 -11.06 6.12 27.07
CA ASN A 141 -10.26 6.33 28.29
C ASN A 141 -8.74 6.39 28.03
N GLY A 142 -8.31 7.07 26.97
CA GLY A 142 -6.90 7.22 26.61
C GLY A 142 -6.26 5.98 25.97
N ASN A 143 -7.05 4.95 25.64
CA ASN A 143 -6.56 3.77 24.92
C ASN A 143 -7.25 3.68 23.56
N GLN A 144 -6.47 3.50 22.49
CA GLN A 144 -6.99 3.31 21.13
C GLN A 144 -7.27 1.84 20.83
N TYR A 145 -8.47 1.57 20.33
CA TYR A 145 -8.93 0.25 19.92
C TYR A 145 -9.17 0.23 18.40
N SER A 146 -8.57 -0.74 17.72
CA SER A 146 -8.76 -0.91 16.29
C SER A 146 -10.22 -1.22 15.96
N LEU A 147 -10.80 -0.45 15.05
CA LEU A 147 -12.12 -0.70 14.51
C LEU A 147 -12.00 -1.75 13.42
N ARG A 148 -12.18 -3.01 13.81
CA ARG A 148 -12.05 -4.19 12.93
C ARG A 148 -13.34 -4.46 12.15
N ASN A 149 -13.87 -3.46 11.47
CA ASN A 149 -15.14 -3.60 10.76
C ASN A 149 -15.02 -4.15 9.33
N GLU A 150 -13.83 -4.63 8.92
CA GLU A 150 -13.50 -5.23 7.61
C GLU A 150 -13.80 -4.35 6.38
N GLU A 151 -14.54 -3.25 6.51
CA GLU A 151 -15.07 -2.45 5.41
C GLU A 151 -14.24 -1.19 5.11
N PHE A 152 -13.33 -0.77 6.00
CA PHE A 152 -12.64 0.52 5.86
C PHE A 152 -11.11 0.46 5.90
N ASN A 153 -10.52 -0.65 6.35
CA ASN A 153 -9.07 -0.76 6.41
C ASN A 153 -8.50 -0.98 5.01
N VAL A 154 -7.63 -0.06 4.59
CA VAL A 154 -6.99 -0.09 3.27
C VAL A 154 -5.68 -0.84 3.38
N LEU A 155 -5.45 -1.71 2.41
CA LEU A 155 -4.13 -2.21 2.06
C LEU A 155 -4.08 -2.25 0.53
N HIS A 156 -3.25 -1.39 -0.06
CA HIS A 156 -3.26 -1.09 -1.49
C HIS A 156 -1.85 -1.05 -2.06
N VAL A 157 -1.64 -1.62 -3.25
CA VAL A 157 -0.38 -1.51 -3.99
C VAL A 157 -0.37 -0.21 -4.79
N ILE A 158 0.48 0.74 -4.38
CA ILE A 158 0.62 2.05 -5.01
C ILE A 158 1.38 1.95 -6.33
N ASP A 159 2.49 1.21 -6.35
CA ASP A 159 3.32 1.04 -7.53
C ASP A 159 4.16 -0.24 -7.46
N VAL A 160 4.69 -0.64 -8.61
CA VAL A 160 5.51 -1.85 -8.79
C VAL A 160 6.66 -1.54 -9.74
N VAL A 161 7.91 -1.63 -9.24
CA VAL A 161 9.15 -1.22 -9.92
C VAL A 161 10.12 -2.36 -10.12
#